data_AF-A0A521KT02-F1
#
_entry.id   AF-A0A521KT02-F1
#
_cell.length_a   1.000
_cell.length_b   1.000
_cell.length_c   1.000
_cell.angle_alpha   90.00
_cell.angle_beta   90.00
_cell.angle_gamma   90.00
#
_symmetry.space_group_name_H-M   'P 1'
#
loop_
_entity.id
_entity.type
_entity.pdbx_description
1 polymer ?
#
loop_
_entity_poly.entity_id
_entity_poly.type
_entity_poly.pdbx_seq_one_letter_code
_entity_poly.pdbx_strand_id
1 'polypeptide(L)'
;MGSFDSVAPDRYEPIAVFNFASPRGARDSGEIVADMVRVGLEASEWAVIDRATVQRLLDEQRRQSRQGMDGIGLDEETAIKVGKLAGARIVIVGTVQEWNKQYMDFYHLASVAVTLRAVDVATGVTLFDAKAQYARSVVDGDLKKMAAALLENIRNRFSIATGFTETGMVGLAWTLSSDSQARTAVVAHVASGLPAERSGVRVGDRILACGNSSSATWETYRQGLRACRVAAGQKLTFEVGRGEARLSISMVAVDRTQVLLERTTDR
;
A
#
# COMPACT_ATOMS: atom_id res chain seq x y z
N MET A 1 3.01 -11.78 18.29
CA MET A 1 2.59 -10.88 17.19
C MET A 1 1.07 -10.81 17.23
N GLY A 2 0.47 -9.62 17.16
CA GLY A 2 -0.98 -9.46 17.07
C GLY A 2 -1.46 -9.61 15.63
N SER A 3 -2.76 -9.49 15.41
CA SER A 3 -3.35 -9.40 14.07
C SER A 3 -4.29 -8.21 14.00
N PHE A 4 -4.44 -7.65 12.80
CA PHE A 4 -5.53 -6.74 12.52
C PHE A 4 -6.88 -7.45 12.68
N ASP A 5 -7.92 -6.65 12.84
CA ASP A 5 -9.30 -7.09 12.82
C ASP A 5 -9.84 -6.61 11.49
N SER A 6 -9.99 -7.56 10.58
CA SER A 6 -10.38 -7.31 9.20
C SER A 6 -11.82 -6.84 9.04
N VAL A 7 -12.62 -6.84 10.12
CA VAL A 7 -14.03 -6.42 10.10
C VAL A 7 -14.16 -4.91 10.32
N ALA A 8 -13.22 -4.28 11.03
CA ALA A 8 -13.24 -2.86 11.34
C ALA A 8 -11.90 -2.16 11.00
N PRO A 9 -11.48 -2.15 9.72
CA PRO A 9 -10.22 -1.53 9.27
C PRO A 9 -10.06 -0.07 9.69
N ASP A 10 -11.17 0.69 9.73
CA ASP A 10 -11.17 2.12 10.03
C ASP A 10 -10.71 2.43 11.47
N ARG A 11 -10.70 1.44 12.38
CA ARG A 11 -10.20 1.61 13.76
C ARG A 11 -8.69 1.84 13.85
N TYR A 12 -7.98 1.56 12.77
CA TYR A 12 -6.52 1.66 12.68
C TYR A 12 -6.06 2.99 12.08
N GLU A 13 -6.98 3.95 11.90
CA GLU A 13 -6.72 5.28 11.37
C GLU A 13 -6.87 6.37 12.46
N PRO A 14 -6.04 7.43 12.42
CA PRO A 14 -5.01 7.73 11.41
C PRO A 14 -3.67 7.02 11.68
N ILE A 15 -2.86 6.88 10.63
CA ILE A 15 -1.54 6.22 10.65
C ILE A 15 -0.43 7.28 10.68
N ALA A 16 0.51 7.18 11.62
CA ALA A 16 1.75 7.95 11.57
C ALA A 16 2.88 7.12 10.95
N VAL A 17 3.54 7.66 9.93
CA VAL A 17 4.71 7.04 9.30
C VAL A 17 5.96 7.78 9.74
N PHE A 18 6.91 7.06 10.33
CA PHE A 18 8.20 7.61 10.73
C PHE A 18 9.25 7.44 9.63
N ASN A 19 10.32 8.23 9.70
CA ASN A 19 11.46 8.01 8.84
C ASN A 19 12.08 6.65 9.14
N PHE A 20 12.42 5.91 8.08
CA PHE A 20 13.07 4.62 8.24
C PHE A 20 14.54 4.84 8.58
N ALA A 21 15.13 3.90 9.30
CA ALA A 21 16.58 3.88 9.46
C ALA A 21 17.26 3.61 8.11
N SER A 22 18.33 4.33 7.82
CA SER A 22 19.11 4.19 6.59
C SER A 22 20.38 3.37 6.83
N PRO A 23 20.85 2.56 5.87
CA PRO A 23 22.11 1.86 6.00
C PRO A 23 23.29 2.83 5.83
N ARG A 24 24.47 2.43 6.33
CA ARG A 24 25.71 3.21 6.17
C ARG A 24 26.01 3.38 4.68
N GLY A 25 26.14 4.63 4.22
CA GLY A 25 26.41 4.97 2.82
C GLY A 25 25.21 5.41 1.99
N ALA A 26 23.98 5.27 2.49
CA ALA A 26 22.76 5.71 1.81
C ALA A 26 21.85 6.51 2.74
N ARG A 27 22.35 7.63 3.28
CA ARG A 27 21.73 8.37 4.40
C ARG A 27 20.28 8.80 4.14
N ASP A 28 19.92 9.10 2.90
CA ASP A 28 18.58 9.60 2.54
C ASP A 28 17.59 8.48 2.20
N SER A 29 18.04 7.23 2.09
CA SER A 29 17.19 6.11 1.64
C SER A 29 15.99 5.87 2.56
N GLY A 30 16.16 6.00 3.87
CA GLY A 30 15.09 5.83 4.84
C GLY A 30 14.01 6.90 4.78
N GLU A 31 14.37 8.14 4.45
CA GLU A 31 13.40 9.21 4.20
C GLU A 31 12.63 8.96 2.90
N ILE A 32 13.35 8.61 1.83
CA ILE A 32 12.76 8.27 0.52
C ILE A 32 11.74 7.14 0.66
N VAL A 33 12.10 6.07 1.37
CA VAL A 33 11.19 4.93 1.60
C VAL A 33 10.00 5.31 2.45
N ALA A 34 10.18 6.12 3.49
CA ALA A 34 9.08 6.61 4.32
C ALA A 34 8.08 7.46 3.51
N ASP A 35 8.57 8.35 2.64
CA ASP A 35 7.72 9.16 1.77
C ASP A 35 6.97 8.29 0.75
N MET A 36 7.63 7.29 0.15
CA MET A 36 6.94 6.32 -0.72
C MET A 36 5.82 5.56 0.01
N VAL A 37 6.02 5.19 1.28
CA VAL A 37 4.98 4.54 2.10
C VAL A 37 3.82 5.49 2.36
N ARG A 38 4.08 6.75 2.75
CA ARG A 38 3.03 7.77 2.98
C ARG A 38 2.17 7.96 1.74
N VAL A 39 2.81 8.26 0.61
CA VAL A 39 2.13 8.44 -0.69
C VAL A 39 1.32 7.20 -1.07
N GLY A 40 1.88 6.01 -0.85
CA GLY A 40 1.21 4.75 -1.16
C GLY A 40 -0.05 4.49 -0.31
N LEU A 41 -0.03 4.89 0.96
CA LEU A 41 -1.15 4.81 1.90
C LEU A 41 -2.23 5.84 1.57
N GLU A 42 -1.84 7.09 1.33
CA GLU A 42 -2.75 8.17 0.92
C GLU A 42 -3.45 7.85 -0.40
N ALA A 43 -2.73 7.28 -1.37
CA ALA A 43 -3.31 6.80 -2.62
C ALA A 43 -4.31 5.64 -2.44
N SER A 44 -4.29 4.97 -1.28
CA SER A 44 -5.28 3.96 -0.88
C SER A 44 -6.32 4.54 0.10
N GLU A 45 -6.44 5.86 0.11
CA GLU A 45 -7.33 6.69 0.93
C GLU A 45 -7.12 6.55 2.45
N TRP A 46 -5.99 5.99 2.92
CA TRP A 46 -5.69 5.94 4.36
C TRP A 46 -5.46 7.33 4.92
N ALA A 47 -6.07 7.60 6.07
CA ALA A 47 -5.79 8.80 6.83
C ALA A 47 -4.36 8.70 7.40
N VAL A 48 -3.44 9.47 6.83
CA VAL A 48 -2.04 9.54 7.25
C VAL A 48 -1.80 10.85 7.97
N ILE A 49 -1.13 10.81 9.12
CA ILE A 49 -0.70 12.01 9.83
C ILE A 49 0.37 12.74 9.01
N ASP A 50 0.19 14.05 8.86
CA ASP A 50 1.13 14.92 8.16
C ASP A 50 2.59 14.76 8.66
N ARG A 51 3.52 14.69 7.70
CA ARG A 51 4.95 14.50 7.97
C ARG A 51 5.53 15.57 8.89
N ALA A 52 5.20 16.84 8.65
CA ALA A 52 5.74 17.94 9.45
C ALA A 52 5.24 17.88 10.90
N THR A 53 4.03 17.35 11.11
CA THR A 53 3.49 17.12 12.46
C THR A 53 4.25 16.04 13.22
N VAL A 54 4.51 14.88 12.61
CA VAL A 54 5.32 13.83 13.23
C VAL A 54 6.73 14.34 13.54
N GLN A 55 7.36 15.04 12.59
CA GLN A 55 8.72 15.55 12.74
C GLN A 55 8.84 16.58 13.87
N ARG A 56 7.91 17.54 13.95
CA ARG A 56 7.88 18.54 15.01
C ARG A 56 7.77 17.91 16.40
N LEU A 57 6.90 16.90 16.55
CA LEU A 57 6.72 16.20 17.81
C LEU A 57 7.95 15.37 18.20
N LEU A 58 8.60 14.73 17.23
CA LEU A 58 9.88 14.04 17.46
C LEU A 58 10.95 15.01 17.97
N ASP A 59 11.08 16.17 17.33
CA ASP A 59 12.11 17.14 17.70
C ASP A 59 11.84 17.78 19.07
N GLU A 60 10.57 17.90 19.46
CA GLU A 60 10.19 18.23 20.84
C GLU A 60 10.58 17.12 21.82
N GLN A 61 10.23 15.85 21.53
CA GLN A 61 10.58 14.72 22.41
C GLN A 61 12.09 14.53 22.57
N ARG A 62 12.87 14.77 21.52
CA ARG A 62 14.34 14.72 21.56
C ARG A 62 14.93 15.79 22.46
N ARG A 63 14.44 17.03 22.35
CA ARG A 63 14.87 18.14 23.21
C ARG A 63 14.56 17.87 24.68
N GLN A 64 13.40 17.27 24.97
CA GLN A 64 12.99 16.92 26.33
C GLN A 64 13.82 15.77 26.93
N SER A 65 14.22 14.79 26.12
CA SER A 65 14.81 13.54 26.64
C SER A 65 16.32 13.60 26.93
N ARG A 66 17.03 14.70 26.58
CA ARG A 66 18.50 14.85 26.71
C ARG A 66 19.33 13.66 26.16
N GLN A 67 18.75 12.79 25.36
CA GLN A 67 19.44 11.66 24.75
C GLN A 67 20.21 12.15 23.51
N GLY A 68 21.53 12.00 23.55
CA GLY A 68 22.41 12.19 22.41
C GLY A 68 22.09 11.15 21.33
N MET A 69 22.01 11.60 20.07
CA MET A 69 21.84 10.72 18.92
C MET A 69 23.16 10.04 18.60
N ASP A 70 23.23 8.72 18.75
CA ASP A 70 24.02 7.92 17.82
C ASP A 70 23.07 7.43 16.74
N GLY A 71 23.44 7.61 15.47
CA GLY A 71 22.63 7.42 14.25
C GLY A 71 22.10 6.00 13.99
N ILE A 72 21.39 5.45 14.96
CA ILE A 72 20.67 4.19 14.98
C ILE A 72 19.18 4.56 15.00
N GLY A 73 18.34 3.79 14.29
CA GLY A 73 16.94 4.12 14.03
C GLY A 73 16.12 4.54 15.26
N LEU A 74 14.97 5.17 14.99
CA LEU A 74 14.01 5.54 16.04
C LEU A 74 13.58 4.30 16.83
N ASP A 75 13.76 4.33 18.15
CA ASP A 75 13.26 3.27 19.01
C ASP A 75 11.72 3.26 19.02
N GLU A 76 11.15 2.07 19.20
CA GLU A 76 9.71 1.84 19.07
C GLU A 76 8.91 2.53 20.18
N GLU A 77 9.48 2.68 21.37
CA GLU A 77 8.84 3.35 22.50
C GLU A 77 8.63 4.85 22.19
N THR A 78 9.67 5.51 21.67
CA THR A 78 9.60 6.90 21.20
C THR A 78 8.61 7.03 20.06
N ALA A 79 8.61 6.08 19.10
CA ALA A 79 7.65 6.09 18.00
C ALA A 79 6.20 6.00 18.49
N ILE A 80 5.89 5.09 19.42
CA ILE A 80 4.56 4.94 20.03
C ILE A 80 4.17 6.21 20.79
N LYS A 81 5.08 6.77 21.61
CA LYS A 81 4.83 7.99 22.37
C LYS A 81 4.51 9.17 21.46
N VAL A 82 5.31 9.37 20.42
CA VAL A 82 5.05 10.43 19.42
C VAL A 82 3.77 10.15 18.64
N GLY A 83 3.52 8.90 18.26
CA GLY A 83 2.27 8.51 17.60
C GLY A 83 1.05 8.87 18.44
N LYS A 84 1.09 8.60 19.75
CA LYS A 84 0.03 8.97 20.69
C LYS A 84 -0.17 10.49 20.76
N LEU A 85 0.91 11.27 20.84
CA LEU A 85 0.85 12.74 20.82
C LEU A 85 0.29 13.29 19.51
N ALA A 86 0.58 12.62 18.40
CA ALA A 86 0.09 12.97 17.07
C ALA A 86 -1.36 12.52 16.81
N GLY A 87 -1.97 11.77 17.73
CA GLY A 87 -3.31 11.21 17.56
C GLY A 87 -3.37 9.99 16.65
N ALA A 88 -2.24 9.35 16.36
CA ALA A 88 -2.18 8.15 15.54
C ALA A 88 -2.74 6.92 16.29
N ARG A 89 -3.39 6.01 15.55
CA ARG A 89 -3.80 4.69 16.03
C ARG A 89 -2.75 3.63 15.76
N ILE A 90 -2.07 3.77 14.62
CA ILE A 90 -0.96 2.92 14.20
C ILE A 90 0.26 3.80 13.96
N VAL A 91 1.43 3.29 14.36
CA VAL A 91 2.71 3.83 13.92
C VAL A 91 3.39 2.84 12.97
N ILE A 92 3.93 3.37 11.89
CA ILE A 92 4.76 2.63 10.95
C ILE A 92 6.21 3.03 11.17
N VAL A 93 7.02 2.03 11.50
CA VAL A 93 8.47 2.15 11.67
C VAL A 93 9.17 1.13 10.80
N GLY A 94 10.43 1.37 10.45
CA GLY A 94 11.15 0.45 9.59
C GLY A 94 12.61 0.78 9.39
N THR A 95 13.25 -0.01 8.54
CA THR A 95 14.66 0.11 8.21
C THR A 95 14.87 -0.28 6.75
N VAL A 96 15.67 0.51 6.06
CA VAL A 96 16.26 0.14 4.78
C VAL A 96 17.52 -0.64 5.11
N GLN A 97 17.47 -1.95 4.89
CA GLN A 97 18.57 -2.87 5.19
C GLN A 97 19.67 -2.79 4.12
N GLU A 98 19.25 -2.56 2.87
CA GLU A 98 20.17 -2.45 1.72
C GLU A 98 19.65 -1.38 0.75
N TRP A 99 20.57 -0.55 0.27
CA TRP A 99 20.32 0.47 -0.75
C TRP A 99 21.65 0.76 -1.46
N ASN A 100 21.99 -0.06 -2.45
CA ASN A 100 23.32 -0.05 -3.03
C ASN A 100 23.31 -0.15 -4.56
N LYS A 101 24.23 0.58 -5.21
CA LYS A 101 24.60 0.41 -6.61
C LYS A 101 26.09 0.10 -6.67
N GLN A 102 26.42 -1.10 -7.12
CA GLN A 102 27.79 -1.51 -7.36
C GLN A 102 28.09 -1.39 -8.86
N TYR A 103 28.98 -0.47 -9.21
CA TYR A 103 29.39 -0.24 -10.60
C TYR A 103 30.43 -1.27 -11.03
N MET A 104 30.17 -1.92 -12.17
CA MET A 104 31.11 -2.76 -12.92
C MET A 104 31.55 -2.00 -14.18
N ASP A 105 32.43 -2.61 -14.99
CA ASP A 105 32.99 -1.95 -16.18
C ASP A 105 31.94 -1.50 -17.21
N PHE A 106 30.83 -2.24 -17.35
CA PHE A 106 29.81 -1.97 -18.39
C PHE A 106 28.36 -1.90 -17.88
N TYR A 107 28.12 -2.16 -16.59
CA TYR A 107 26.80 -2.20 -15.99
C TYR A 107 26.90 -1.91 -14.49
N HIS A 108 25.78 -1.68 -13.81
CA HIS A 108 25.75 -1.67 -12.34
C HIS A 108 24.82 -2.74 -11.80
N LEU A 109 25.15 -3.29 -10.63
CA LEU A 109 24.29 -4.16 -9.86
C LEU A 109 23.60 -3.34 -8.78
N ALA A 110 22.27 -3.32 -8.80
CA ALA A 110 21.44 -2.63 -7.83
C ALA A 110 20.80 -3.60 -6.84
N SER A 111 20.77 -3.24 -5.57
CA SER A 111 20.11 -4.03 -4.52
C SER A 111 19.34 -3.14 -3.55
N VAL A 112 18.15 -3.61 -3.16
CA VAL A 112 17.25 -2.93 -2.22
C VAL A 112 16.62 -3.96 -1.30
N ALA A 113 16.65 -3.68 0.00
CA ALA A 113 15.96 -4.48 1.02
C ALA A 113 15.34 -3.56 2.07
N VAL A 114 14.05 -3.80 2.38
CA VAL A 114 13.26 -2.98 3.31
C VAL A 114 12.55 -3.88 4.31
N THR A 115 12.54 -3.44 5.57
CA THR A 115 11.72 -4.00 6.65
C THR A 115 10.80 -2.92 7.20
N LEU A 116 9.52 -3.25 7.41
CA LEU A 116 8.51 -2.37 7.98
C LEU A 116 7.71 -3.12 9.04
N ARG A 117 7.31 -2.40 10.09
CA ARG A 117 6.35 -2.87 11.09
C ARG A 117 5.25 -1.83 11.28
N ALA A 118 4.02 -2.31 11.48
CA ALA A 118 2.89 -1.51 11.93
C ALA A 118 2.54 -1.90 13.36
N VAL A 119 2.56 -0.92 14.25
CA VAL A 119 2.44 -1.11 15.69
C VAL A 119 1.22 -0.37 16.20
N ASP A 120 0.40 -1.06 16.98
CA ASP A 120 -0.74 -0.47 17.66
C ASP A 120 -0.28 0.50 18.74
N VAL A 121 -0.71 1.76 18.65
CA VAL A 121 -0.27 2.82 19.57
C VAL A 121 -0.81 2.64 20.98
N ALA A 122 -1.97 2.02 21.14
CA ALA A 122 -2.60 1.85 22.45
C ALA A 122 -1.94 0.73 23.25
N THR A 123 -1.52 -0.34 22.58
CA THR A 123 -1.03 -1.58 23.20
C THR A 123 0.46 -1.82 23.01
N GLY A 124 1.10 -1.15 22.05
CA GLY A 124 2.48 -1.40 21.63
C GLY A 124 2.66 -2.72 20.88
N VAL A 125 1.59 -3.42 20.53
CA VAL A 125 1.67 -4.72 19.84
C VAL A 125 1.92 -4.49 18.35
N THR A 126 2.94 -5.15 17.79
CA THR A 126 3.10 -5.25 16.33
C THR A 126 1.95 -6.05 15.73
N LEU A 127 1.14 -5.40 14.89
CA LEU A 127 0.00 -5.97 14.17
C LEU A 127 0.37 -6.49 12.78
N PHE A 128 1.46 -5.97 12.22
CA PHE A 128 1.96 -6.36 10.91
C PHE A 128 3.47 -6.18 10.83
N ASP A 129 4.13 -7.15 10.25
CA ASP A 129 5.56 -7.16 9.97
C ASP A 129 5.75 -7.56 8.51
N ALA A 130 6.63 -6.86 7.81
CA ALA A 130 6.99 -7.19 6.46
C ALA A 130 8.46 -6.94 6.18
N LYS A 131 9.07 -7.95 5.55
CA LYS A 131 10.34 -7.85 4.85
C LYS A 131 10.10 -7.99 3.34
N ALA A 132 10.84 -7.21 2.57
CA ALA A 132 10.86 -7.32 1.11
C ALA A 132 12.26 -7.00 0.58
N GLN A 133 12.76 -7.86 -0.31
CA GLN A 133 14.05 -7.71 -0.98
C GLN A 133 13.99 -8.45 -2.31
N TYR A 134 14.85 -8.08 -3.25
CA TYR A 134 15.09 -8.90 -4.43
C TYR A 134 15.97 -10.10 -4.05
N ALA A 135 15.74 -11.26 -4.66
CA ALA A 135 16.52 -12.47 -4.38
C ALA A 135 17.98 -12.35 -4.88
N ARG A 136 18.21 -11.49 -5.87
CA ARG A 136 19.51 -11.21 -6.49
C ARG A 136 19.61 -9.72 -6.82
N SER A 137 20.82 -9.21 -6.95
CA SER A 137 21.04 -7.86 -7.47
C SER A 137 20.55 -7.76 -8.91
N VAL A 138 19.96 -6.62 -9.26
CA VAL A 138 19.37 -6.35 -10.58
C VAL A 138 20.37 -5.58 -11.42
N VAL A 139 20.66 -6.09 -12.63
CA VAL A 139 21.53 -5.43 -13.61
C VAL A 139 20.87 -4.14 -14.10
N ASP A 140 21.61 -3.06 -14.08
CA ASP A 140 21.19 -1.71 -14.44
C ASP A 140 19.92 -1.22 -13.73
N GLY A 141 19.63 -1.79 -12.56
CA GLY A 141 18.44 -1.48 -11.78
C GLY A 141 18.40 -0.03 -11.26
N ASP A 142 17.19 0.54 -11.24
CA ASP A 142 16.94 1.81 -10.57
C ASP A 142 16.43 1.58 -9.15
N LEU A 143 17.18 2.04 -8.14
CA LEU A 143 16.88 1.79 -6.73
C LEU A 143 15.50 2.29 -6.31
N LYS A 144 15.04 3.44 -6.83
CA LYS A 144 13.73 3.99 -6.46
C LYS A 144 12.60 3.17 -7.07
N LYS A 145 12.74 2.75 -8.34
CA LYS A 145 11.77 1.85 -8.99
C LYS A 145 11.71 0.49 -8.29
N MET A 146 12.87 -0.05 -7.92
CA MET A 146 12.97 -1.31 -7.16
C MET A 146 12.31 -1.19 -5.79
N ALA A 147 12.61 -0.11 -5.04
CA ALA A 147 11.98 0.15 -3.74
C ALA A 147 10.45 0.29 -3.87
N ALA A 148 9.97 1.04 -4.87
CA ALA A 148 8.54 1.21 -5.12
C ALA A 148 7.84 -0.14 -5.37
N ALA A 149 8.45 -1.04 -6.15
CA ALA A 149 7.90 -2.37 -6.41
C ALA A 149 7.84 -3.25 -5.14
N LEU A 150 8.88 -3.22 -4.30
CA LEU A 150 8.88 -3.92 -3.01
C LEU A 150 7.80 -3.37 -2.06
N LEU A 151 7.66 -2.05 -2.01
CA LEU A 151 6.66 -1.37 -1.17
C LEU A 151 5.23 -1.61 -1.68
N GLU A 152 5.02 -1.74 -2.99
CA GLU A 152 3.73 -2.13 -3.55
C GLU A 152 3.31 -3.52 -3.05
N ASN A 153 4.23 -4.49 -3.00
CA ASN A 153 3.96 -5.81 -2.44
C ASN A 153 3.62 -5.72 -0.94
N ILE A 154 4.41 -4.98 -0.15
CA ILE A 154 4.15 -4.76 1.28
C ILE A 154 2.77 -4.14 1.48
N ARG A 155 2.43 -3.09 0.73
CA ARG A 155 1.13 -2.41 0.81
C ARG A 155 -0.02 -3.36 0.49
N ASN A 156 0.11 -4.21 -0.53
CA ASN A 156 -0.94 -5.17 -0.86
C ASN A 156 -1.15 -6.20 0.27
N ARG A 157 -0.07 -6.71 0.88
CA ARG A 157 -0.17 -7.58 2.06
C ARG A 157 -0.79 -6.87 3.26
N PHE A 158 -0.43 -5.61 3.48
CA PHE A 158 -1.02 -4.76 4.53
C PHE A 158 -2.52 -4.55 4.31
N SER A 159 -2.95 -4.26 3.08
CA SER A 159 -4.36 -4.11 2.70
C SER A 159 -5.15 -5.40 2.91
N ILE A 160 -4.57 -6.57 2.63
CA ILE A 160 -5.20 -7.86 2.92
C ILE A 160 -5.31 -8.08 4.44
N ALA A 161 -4.21 -7.86 5.18
CA ALA A 161 -4.17 -8.08 6.61
C ALA A 161 -5.18 -7.19 7.36
N THR A 162 -5.34 -5.94 6.93
CA THR A 162 -6.32 -5.00 7.49
C THR A 162 -7.77 -5.30 7.10
N GLY A 163 -8.03 -6.24 6.17
CA GLY A 163 -9.36 -6.48 5.61
C GLY A 163 -9.82 -5.37 4.65
N PHE A 164 -8.92 -4.50 4.22
CA PHE A 164 -9.21 -3.47 3.24
C PHE A 164 -9.50 -4.07 1.86
N THR A 165 -8.76 -5.10 1.48
CA THR A 165 -8.97 -5.89 0.26
C THR A 165 -8.95 -7.38 0.59
N GLU A 166 -9.48 -8.21 -0.30
CA GLU A 166 -9.35 -9.66 -0.23
C GLU A 166 -8.11 -10.15 -1.01
N THR A 167 -7.84 -11.45 -0.97
CA THR A 167 -6.71 -12.11 -1.67
C THR A 167 -6.85 -12.10 -3.19
N GLY A 168 -8.06 -11.97 -3.72
CA GLY A 168 -8.32 -11.98 -5.15
C GLY A 168 -8.11 -10.62 -5.82
N MET A 169 -7.74 -10.67 -7.09
CA MET A 169 -7.79 -9.54 -8.00
C MET A 169 -8.27 -9.95 -9.38
N VAL A 170 -8.86 -8.99 -10.08
CA VAL A 170 -9.35 -9.20 -11.45
C VAL A 170 -8.63 -8.32 -12.48
N GLY A 171 -7.79 -7.39 -12.04
CA GLY A 171 -6.95 -6.59 -12.93
C GLY A 171 -7.64 -5.38 -13.53
N LEU A 172 -8.45 -4.66 -12.75
CA LEU A 172 -9.09 -3.42 -13.19
C LEU A 172 -8.92 -2.33 -12.14
N ALA A 173 -8.87 -1.07 -12.59
CA ALA A 173 -8.89 0.11 -11.75
C ALA A 173 -9.99 1.06 -12.23
N TRP A 174 -10.64 1.75 -11.32
CA TRP A 174 -11.69 2.72 -11.62
C TRP A 174 -11.45 4.04 -10.91
N THR A 175 -12.08 5.08 -11.43
CA THR A 175 -12.21 6.37 -10.76
C THR A 175 -13.68 6.60 -10.43
N LEU A 176 -13.95 7.30 -9.33
CA LEU A 176 -15.28 7.82 -9.05
C LEU A 176 -15.40 9.19 -9.72
N SER A 177 -16.17 9.27 -10.79
CA SER A 177 -16.52 10.55 -11.41
C SER A 177 -17.75 11.13 -10.72
N SER A 178 -17.66 12.39 -10.31
CA SER A 178 -18.80 13.18 -9.86
C SER A 178 -19.27 14.06 -11.00
N ASP A 179 -19.93 13.48 -12.00
CA ASP A 179 -20.61 14.29 -13.00
C ASP A 179 -22.08 14.51 -12.61
N SER A 180 -22.58 15.69 -12.99
CA SER A 180 -23.67 16.54 -12.45
C SER A 180 -24.92 15.97 -11.76
N GLN A 181 -25.18 14.66 -11.67
CA GLN A 181 -26.31 14.10 -10.89
C GLN A 181 -26.06 12.76 -10.17
N ALA A 182 -24.94 12.06 -10.41
CA ALA A 182 -24.63 10.81 -9.69
C ALA A 182 -23.13 10.45 -9.71
N ARG A 183 -22.57 10.04 -8.56
CA ARG A 183 -21.22 9.44 -8.53
C ARG A 183 -21.23 8.13 -9.31
N THR A 184 -20.38 8.04 -10.31
CA THR A 184 -20.28 6.85 -11.16
C THR A 184 -18.85 6.32 -11.13
N ALA A 185 -18.71 5.03 -10.81
CA ALA A 185 -17.44 4.34 -10.96
C ALA A 185 -17.19 4.04 -12.44
N VAL A 186 -16.10 4.55 -13.00
CA VAL A 186 -15.73 4.35 -14.41
C VAL A 186 -14.41 3.62 -14.48
N VAL A 187 -14.35 2.53 -15.26
CA VAL A 187 -13.11 1.78 -15.49
C VAL A 187 -12.09 2.70 -16.14
N ALA A 188 -11.01 2.97 -15.43
CA ALA A 188 -9.91 3.83 -15.87
C ALA A 188 -8.76 3.02 -16.47
N HIS A 189 -8.60 1.76 -16.04
CA HIS A 189 -7.54 0.89 -16.52
C HIS A 189 -7.96 -0.58 -16.46
N VAL A 190 -7.54 -1.35 -17.47
CA VAL A 190 -7.68 -2.80 -17.53
C VAL A 190 -6.29 -3.37 -17.77
N ALA A 191 -5.82 -4.19 -16.84
CA ALA A 191 -4.49 -4.77 -16.91
C ALA A 191 -4.46 -5.97 -17.85
N SER A 192 -3.45 -6.01 -18.73
CA SER A 192 -3.31 -7.07 -19.71
C SER A 192 -3.01 -8.43 -19.09
N GLY A 193 -3.55 -9.49 -19.69
CA GLY A 193 -3.42 -10.88 -19.26
C GLY A 193 -4.27 -11.26 -18.04
N LEU A 194 -4.97 -10.31 -17.42
CA LEU A 194 -5.74 -10.53 -16.20
C LEU A 194 -7.23 -10.81 -16.46
N PRO A 195 -7.98 -11.36 -15.48
CA PRO A 195 -9.37 -11.80 -15.67
C PRO A 195 -10.30 -10.75 -16.30
N ALA A 196 -10.17 -9.47 -15.95
CA ALA A 196 -11.00 -8.40 -16.48
C ALA A 196 -10.85 -8.23 -18.00
N GLU A 197 -9.61 -8.25 -18.51
CA GLU A 197 -9.34 -8.16 -19.95
C GLU A 197 -9.94 -9.38 -20.68
N ARG A 198 -9.66 -10.59 -20.16
CA ARG A 198 -10.15 -11.85 -20.73
C ARG A 198 -11.68 -11.96 -20.74
N SER A 199 -12.33 -11.36 -19.76
CA SER A 199 -13.80 -11.27 -19.67
C SER A 199 -14.38 -10.10 -20.47
N GLY A 200 -13.57 -9.30 -21.16
CA GLY A 200 -14.03 -8.26 -22.08
C GLY A 200 -14.43 -6.93 -21.42
N VAL A 201 -13.96 -6.66 -20.20
CA VAL A 201 -14.06 -5.34 -19.57
C VAL A 201 -13.22 -4.34 -20.36
N ARG A 202 -13.70 -3.11 -20.50
CA ARG A 202 -13.02 -2.04 -21.27
C ARG A 202 -12.91 -0.76 -20.45
N VAL A 203 -11.85 0.01 -20.72
CA VAL A 203 -11.74 1.39 -20.23
C VAL A 203 -12.95 2.19 -20.70
N GLY A 204 -13.53 2.98 -19.79
CA GLY A 204 -14.76 3.75 -20.01
C GLY A 204 -16.05 3.02 -19.62
N ASP A 205 -16.01 1.70 -19.33
CA ASP A 205 -17.18 1.01 -18.79
C ASP A 205 -17.61 1.63 -17.46
N ARG A 206 -18.91 1.93 -17.32
CA ARG A 206 -19.48 2.41 -16.06
C ARG A 206 -19.82 1.22 -15.18
N ILE A 207 -19.18 1.07 -14.04
CA ILE A 207 -19.52 0.02 -13.08
C ILE A 207 -20.82 0.44 -12.38
N LEU A 208 -21.87 -0.36 -12.55
CA LEU A 208 -23.21 -0.16 -11.98
C LEU A 208 -23.41 -0.98 -10.70
N ALA A 209 -22.78 -2.16 -10.64
CA ALA A 209 -22.78 -3.01 -9.46
C ALA A 209 -21.57 -3.95 -9.47
N CYS A 210 -21.23 -4.44 -8.28
CA CYS A 210 -20.16 -5.39 -8.04
C CYS A 210 -20.63 -6.41 -7.00
N GLY A 211 -20.71 -7.68 -7.39
CA GLY A 211 -21.41 -8.69 -6.61
C GLY A 211 -22.86 -8.26 -6.33
N ASN A 212 -23.20 -8.14 -5.05
CA ASN A 212 -24.54 -7.73 -4.60
C ASN A 212 -24.62 -6.23 -4.22
N SER A 213 -23.56 -5.46 -4.45
CA SER A 213 -23.49 -4.05 -4.07
C SER A 213 -23.62 -3.14 -5.29
N SER A 214 -24.57 -2.21 -5.25
CA SER A 214 -24.73 -1.18 -6.28
C SER A 214 -23.69 -0.07 -6.12
N SER A 215 -23.08 0.35 -7.23
CA SER A 215 -22.10 1.43 -7.23
C SER A 215 -22.68 2.80 -6.89
N ALA A 216 -23.99 2.98 -7.03
CA ALA A 216 -24.68 4.19 -6.63
C ALA A 216 -24.59 4.47 -5.11
N THR A 217 -24.31 3.43 -4.31
CA THR A 217 -24.13 3.55 -2.86
C THR A 217 -22.68 3.89 -2.47
N TRP A 218 -21.75 3.91 -3.42
CA TRP A 218 -20.34 4.15 -3.14
C TRP A 218 -20.06 5.65 -3.10
N GLU A 219 -19.84 6.15 -1.90
CA GLU A 219 -19.40 7.51 -1.67
C GLU A 219 -17.90 7.66 -1.87
N THR A 220 -17.11 6.64 -1.52
CA THR A 220 -15.63 6.69 -1.59
C THR A 220 -15.09 5.52 -2.40
N TYR A 221 -13.86 5.67 -2.90
CA TYR A 221 -13.20 4.61 -3.66
C TYR A 221 -13.08 3.33 -2.81
N ARG A 222 -12.83 3.51 -1.50
CA ARG A 222 -12.80 2.44 -0.49
C ARG A 222 -14.08 1.63 -0.39
N GLN A 223 -15.23 2.29 -0.39
CA GLN A 223 -16.52 1.59 -0.31
C GLN A 223 -16.70 0.68 -1.53
N GLY A 224 -16.32 1.16 -2.72
CA GLY A 224 -16.30 0.34 -3.94
C GLY A 224 -15.33 -0.83 -3.85
N LEU A 225 -14.10 -0.62 -3.34
CA LEU A 225 -13.14 -1.71 -3.15
C LEU A 225 -13.65 -2.77 -2.17
N ARG A 226 -14.27 -2.35 -1.06
CA ARG A 226 -14.87 -3.26 -0.07
C ARG A 226 -16.03 -4.06 -0.67
N ALA A 227 -16.90 -3.40 -1.42
CA ALA A 227 -18.00 -4.02 -2.14
C ALA A 227 -17.53 -5.07 -3.16
N CYS A 228 -16.35 -4.86 -3.75
CA CYS A 228 -15.74 -5.74 -4.74
C CYS A 228 -14.73 -6.75 -4.17
N ARG A 229 -14.69 -6.96 -2.86
CA ARG A 229 -13.82 -7.97 -2.24
C ARG A 229 -14.19 -9.36 -2.76
N VAL A 230 -13.18 -10.11 -3.21
CA VAL A 230 -13.34 -11.47 -3.73
C VAL A 230 -12.09 -12.28 -3.43
N ALA A 231 -12.23 -13.48 -2.90
CA ALA A 231 -11.07 -14.34 -2.65
C ALA A 231 -10.49 -14.88 -3.97
N ALA A 232 -9.21 -15.21 -3.98
CA ALA A 232 -8.58 -15.88 -5.12
C ALA A 232 -9.35 -17.18 -5.47
N GLY A 233 -9.53 -17.43 -6.77
CA GLY A 233 -10.31 -18.56 -7.28
C GLY A 233 -11.84 -18.38 -7.23
N GLN A 234 -12.35 -17.34 -6.57
CA GLN A 234 -13.79 -17.07 -6.52
C GLN A 234 -14.25 -16.19 -7.68
N LYS A 235 -15.53 -16.34 -8.02
CA LYS A 235 -16.18 -15.58 -9.09
C LYS A 235 -16.60 -14.20 -8.58
N LEU A 236 -16.23 -13.15 -9.31
CA LEU A 236 -16.75 -11.80 -9.15
C LEU A 236 -17.59 -11.45 -10.37
N THR A 237 -18.76 -10.87 -10.13
CA THR A 237 -19.64 -10.38 -11.20
C THR A 237 -19.73 -8.88 -11.12
N PHE A 238 -19.46 -8.21 -12.24
CA PHE A 238 -19.74 -6.80 -12.42
C PHE A 238 -20.97 -6.63 -13.30
N GLU A 239 -21.81 -5.68 -12.95
CA GLU A 239 -22.75 -5.10 -13.89
C GLU A 239 -22.16 -3.80 -14.42
N VAL A 240 -22.04 -3.70 -15.73
CA VAL A 240 -21.44 -2.53 -16.38
C VAL A 240 -22.37 -1.90 -17.41
N GLY A 241 -22.35 -0.58 -17.48
CA GLY A 241 -22.96 0.21 -18.54
C GLY A 241 -21.92 0.55 -19.60
N ARG A 242 -22.21 0.21 -20.86
CA ARG A 242 -21.38 0.53 -22.03
C ARG A 242 -22.26 1.19 -23.09
N GLY A 243 -22.20 2.51 -23.19
CA GLY A 243 -23.20 3.27 -23.94
C GLY A 243 -24.58 3.08 -23.31
N GLU A 244 -25.56 2.65 -24.11
CA GLU A 244 -26.92 2.31 -23.66
C GLU A 244 -27.04 0.86 -23.16
N ALA A 245 -26.04 0.00 -23.41
CA ALA A 245 -26.11 -1.41 -23.05
C ALA A 245 -25.74 -1.64 -21.59
N ARG A 246 -26.49 -2.52 -20.92
CA ARG A 246 -26.14 -3.08 -19.60
C ARG A 246 -25.64 -4.51 -19.78
N LEU A 247 -24.42 -4.78 -19.33
CA LEU A 247 -23.75 -6.07 -19.45
C LEU A 247 -23.49 -6.65 -18.06
N SER A 248 -23.68 -7.96 -17.91
CA SER A 248 -23.23 -8.70 -16.73
C SER A 248 -21.95 -9.46 -17.09
N ILE A 249 -20.83 -9.06 -16.51
CA ILE A 249 -19.51 -9.62 -16.79
C ILE A 249 -19.03 -10.39 -15.57
N SER A 250 -18.80 -11.69 -15.76
CA SER A 250 -18.31 -12.59 -14.74
C SER A 250 -16.83 -12.93 -14.96
N MET A 251 -16.06 -12.98 -13.88
CA MET A 251 -14.62 -13.27 -13.92
C MET A 251 -14.19 -14.03 -12.67
N VAL A 252 -13.21 -14.93 -12.83
CA VAL A 252 -12.60 -15.64 -11.70
C VAL A 252 -11.38 -14.87 -11.24
N ALA A 253 -11.36 -14.47 -9.97
CA ALA A 253 -10.26 -13.70 -9.40
C ALA A 253 -8.99 -14.56 -9.32
N VAL A 254 -7.85 -13.96 -9.65
CA VAL A 254 -6.53 -14.58 -9.47
C VAL A 254 -5.92 -14.12 -8.16
N ASP A 255 -4.91 -14.86 -7.67
CA ASP A 255 -4.18 -14.48 -6.46
C ASP A 255 -3.38 -13.19 -6.69
N ARG A 256 -3.71 -12.15 -5.92
CA ARG A 256 -3.07 -10.84 -6.02
C ARG A 256 -1.58 -10.88 -5.67
N THR A 257 -1.21 -11.67 -4.67
CA THR A 257 0.19 -11.76 -4.22
C THR A 257 1.03 -12.47 -5.28
N GLN A 258 0.50 -13.53 -5.91
CA GLN A 258 1.20 -14.23 -6.98
C GLN A 258 1.47 -13.33 -8.20
N VAL A 259 0.44 -12.60 -8.68
CA VAL A 259 0.56 -11.69 -9.84
C VAL A 259 1.64 -10.62 -9.62
N LEU A 260 1.80 -10.13 -8.39
CA LEU A 260 2.81 -9.13 -8.04
C LEU A 260 4.21 -9.74 -7.96
N LEU A 261 4.33 -10.95 -7.40
CA LEU A 261 5.61 -11.64 -7.31
C LEU A 261 6.18 -11.91 -8.70
N GLU A 262 5.37 -12.40 -9.63
CA GLU A 262 5.75 -12.64 -11.03
C GLU A 262 6.30 -11.35 -11.68
N ARG A 263 5.68 -10.19 -11.42
CA ARG A 263 6.16 -8.88 -11.92
C ARG A 263 7.48 -8.42 -11.32
N THR A 264 7.80 -8.87 -10.10
CA THR A 264 9.07 -8.54 -9.44
C THR A 264 10.21 -9.48 -9.81
N THR A 265 9.91 -10.66 -10.36
CA THR A 265 10.91 -11.66 -10.79
C THR A 265 11.20 -11.65 -12.29
N ASP A 266 10.27 -11.19 -13.14
CA ASP A 266 10.41 -11.21 -14.61
C ASP A 266 11.10 -9.96 -15.22
N ARG A 267 11.98 -9.28 -14.48
CA ARG A 267 12.75 -8.13 -15.03
C ARG A 267 14.20 -8.12 -14.57
#